data_AF-A0A8B6FIE4-F1
#
_entry.id   AF-A0A8B6FIE4-F1
#
_cell.length_a   1.000
_cell.length_b   1.000
_cell.length_c   1.000
_cell.angle_alpha   90.00
_cell.angle_beta   90.00
_cell.angle_gamma   90.00
#
_symmetry.space_group_name_H-M   'P 1'
#
loop_
_entity.id
_entity.type
_entity.pdbx_description
1 polymer ?
#
loop_
_entity_poly.entity_id
_entity_poly.type
_entity_poly.pdbx_seq_one_letter_code
_entity_poly.pdbx_strand_id
1 'polypeptide(L)'
;MRQNFTWYGIGNDVTSHRKMCQIYNRLKSSSRKPTAPLVDYRVGNPMNRIAIYIMGPLPITKNKNIYLLVIGDYFTRWMEIYPILHQNADIIAEKLVQEFIASFGTPLEIHTDQGRNFETAYRSSPHPATGHTPNFMMLGREINISSSILFPFPKEKDYNIEDQYITEITS
;
A
#
# COMPACT_ATOMS: atom_id res chain seq x y z
N MET A 1 -13.13 -45.39 6.83
CA MET A 1 -13.05 -46.57 5.94
C MET A 1 -12.35 -47.76 6.59
N ARG A 2 -11.10 -47.63 7.08
CA ARG A 2 -10.35 -48.76 7.68
C ARG A 2 -10.96 -49.42 8.92
N GLN A 3 -11.94 -48.78 9.57
CA GLN A 3 -12.64 -49.37 10.72
C GLN A 3 -13.74 -50.37 10.31
N ASN A 4 -14.32 -50.23 9.11
CA ASN A 4 -15.51 -51.01 8.71
C ASN A 4 -15.33 -51.80 7.40
N PHE A 5 -14.28 -51.52 6.60
CA PHE A 5 -14.07 -52.17 5.31
C PHE A 5 -12.58 -52.40 5.05
N THR A 6 -12.23 -53.63 4.63
CA THR A 6 -10.86 -54.01 4.25
C THR A 6 -10.89 -54.85 2.98
N TRP A 7 -10.05 -54.48 2.00
CA TRP A 7 -9.78 -55.28 0.82
C TRP A 7 -8.37 -54.97 0.31
N TYR A 8 -7.84 -55.87 -0.52
CA TYR A 8 -6.50 -55.72 -1.10
C TYR A 8 -6.46 -54.47 -2.00
N GLY A 9 -5.52 -53.56 -1.72
CA GLY A 9 -5.35 -52.36 -2.54
C GLY A 9 -6.28 -51.17 -2.22
N ILE A 10 -7.04 -51.19 -1.11
CA ILE A 10 -7.93 -50.08 -0.70
C ILE A 10 -7.27 -48.69 -0.73
N GLY A 11 -5.97 -48.60 -0.44
CA GLY A 11 -5.22 -47.34 -0.53
C GLY A 11 -5.06 -46.82 -1.97
N ASN A 12 -4.92 -47.72 -2.93
CA ASN A 12 -4.80 -47.38 -4.35
C ASN A 12 -6.14 -46.93 -4.93
N ASP A 13 -7.24 -47.54 -4.49
CA ASP A 13 -8.59 -47.14 -4.93
C ASP A 13 -8.97 -45.77 -4.40
N VAL A 14 -8.70 -45.49 -3.11
CA VAL A 14 -8.96 -44.18 -2.52
C VAL A 14 -8.12 -43.09 -3.17
N THR A 15 -6.85 -43.37 -3.47
CA THR A 15 -5.98 -42.38 -4.16
C THR A 15 -6.39 -42.17 -5.61
N SER A 16 -6.83 -43.21 -6.32
CA SER A 16 -7.34 -43.12 -7.69
C SER A 16 -8.65 -42.34 -7.75
N HIS A 17 -9.59 -42.62 -6.84
CA HIS A 17 -10.84 -41.87 -6.72
C HIS A 17 -10.60 -40.39 -6.39
N ARG A 18 -9.64 -40.11 -5.49
CA ARG A 18 -9.22 -38.73 -5.16
C ARG A 18 -8.64 -38.00 -6.37
N LYS A 19 -7.86 -38.68 -7.22
CA LYS A 19 -7.32 -38.12 -8.46
C LYS A 19 -8.41 -37.87 -9.50
N MET A 20 -9.43 -38.72 -9.57
CA MET A 20 -10.52 -38.60 -10.54
C MET A 20 -11.54 -37.52 -10.15
N CYS A 21 -11.70 -37.24 -8.84
CA CYS A 21 -12.65 -36.26 -8.35
C CYS A 21 -12.22 -34.81 -8.69
N GLN A 22 -12.91 -34.21 -9.66
CA GLN A 22 -12.66 -32.84 -10.12
C GLN A 22 -12.95 -31.79 -9.04
N ILE A 23 -14.01 -31.99 -8.25
CA ILE A 23 -14.40 -31.09 -7.14
C ILE A 23 -13.25 -31.02 -6.12
N TYR A 24 -12.74 -32.18 -5.72
CA TYR A 24 -11.62 -32.27 -4.79
C TYR A 24 -10.35 -31.62 -5.36
N ASN A 25 -10.01 -31.90 -6.63
CA ASN A 25 -8.81 -31.35 -7.26
C ASN A 25 -8.86 -29.82 -7.43
N ARG A 26 -10.04 -29.23 -7.67
CA ARG A 26 -10.22 -27.78 -7.78
C ARG A 26 -10.05 -27.07 -6.43
N LEU A 27 -10.55 -27.69 -5.35
CA LEU A 27 -10.52 -27.12 -4.00
C LEU A 27 -9.20 -27.38 -3.26
N LYS A 28 -8.43 -28.37 -3.71
CA LYS A 28 -7.15 -28.70 -3.09
C LYS A 28 -6.16 -27.55 -3.29
N SER A 29 -5.66 -27.00 -2.18
CA SER A 29 -4.54 -26.06 -2.22
C SER A 29 -3.31 -26.71 -2.87
N SER A 30 -2.69 -25.98 -3.80
CA SER A 30 -1.46 -26.43 -4.43
C SER A 30 -0.35 -26.46 -3.39
N SER A 31 0.17 -27.65 -3.08
CA SER A 31 1.41 -27.79 -2.30
C SER A 31 2.66 -27.62 -3.18
N ARG A 32 2.52 -27.16 -4.43
CA ARG A 32 3.69 -26.86 -5.28
C ARG A 32 4.43 -25.70 -4.66
N LYS A 33 5.70 -25.92 -4.32
CA LYS A 33 6.60 -24.83 -3.95
C LYS A 33 6.72 -23.90 -5.18
N PRO A 34 6.62 -22.57 -5.01
CA PRO A 34 6.85 -21.64 -6.10
C PRO A 34 8.22 -21.92 -6.74
N THR A 35 8.25 -22.06 -8.06
CA THR A 35 9.41 -22.57 -8.81
C THR A 35 10.46 -21.49 -9.08
N ALA A 36 10.11 -20.22 -8.89
CA ALA A 36 11.03 -19.10 -9.05
C ALA A 36 11.45 -18.56 -7.67
N PRO A 37 12.76 -18.47 -7.38
CA PRO A 37 13.23 -17.72 -6.22
C PRO A 37 12.86 -16.24 -6.37
N LEU A 38 12.37 -15.63 -5.30
CA LEU A 38 12.19 -14.18 -5.23
C LEU A 38 13.58 -13.54 -5.23
N VAL A 39 13.94 -12.89 -6.34
CA VAL A 39 15.18 -12.12 -6.45
C VAL A 39 14.92 -10.71 -5.96
N ASP A 40 15.74 -10.23 -5.04
CA ASP A 40 15.73 -8.84 -4.62
C ASP A 40 16.23 -7.95 -5.76
N TYR A 41 15.34 -7.13 -6.30
CA TYR A 41 15.66 -6.21 -7.38
C TYR A 41 16.19 -4.91 -6.78
N ARG A 42 17.51 -4.75 -6.75
CA ARG A 42 18.15 -3.57 -6.19
C ARG A 42 17.95 -2.37 -7.11
N VAL A 43 17.15 -1.41 -6.65
CA VAL A 43 17.01 -0.09 -7.28
C VAL A 43 18.08 0.81 -6.68
N GLY A 44 18.89 1.47 -7.51
CA GLY A 44 20.07 2.22 -7.06
C GLY A 44 19.85 3.72 -6.85
N ASN A 45 18.85 4.31 -7.53
CA ASN A 45 18.62 5.75 -7.55
C ASN A 45 17.11 6.07 -7.52
N PRO A 46 16.71 7.28 -7.07
CA PRO A 46 15.34 7.76 -7.20
C PRO A 46 14.91 7.77 -8.68
N MET A 47 13.63 7.53 -8.95
CA MET A 47 13.05 7.50 -10.30
C MET A 47 13.58 6.40 -11.22
N ASN A 48 14.44 5.49 -10.76
CA ASN A 48 14.80 4.33 -11.58
C ASN A 48 13.60 3.40 -11.81
N ARG A 49 12.76 3.20 -10.81
CA ARG A 49 11.60 2.34 -10.93
C ARG A 49 10.45 2.86 -10.09
N ILE A 50 9.31 3.08 -10.75
CA ILE A 50 8.07 3.44 -10.07
C ILE A 50 7.05 2.31 -10.17
N ALA A 51 6.25 2.15 -9.12
CA ALA A 51 5.04 1.36 -9.10
C ALA A 51 3.85 2.28 -9.37
N ILE A 52 2.92 1.84 -10.21
CA ILE A 52 1.63 2.50 -10.39
C ILE A 52 0.53 1.51 -10.00
N TYR A 53 -0.35 1.96 -9.11
CA TYR A 53 -1.46 1.18 -8.58
C TYR A 53 -2.75 2.00 -8.58
N ILE A 54 -3.89 1.32 -8.72
CA ILE A 54 -5.21 1.94 -8.62
C ILE A 54 -5.92 1.34 -7.42
N MET A 55 -6.34 2.20 -6.49
CA MET A 55 -7.15 1.84 -5.34
C MET A 55 -8.60 2.23 -5.57
N GLY A 56 -9.52 1.28 -5.35
CA GLY A 56 -10.97 1.53 -5.36
C GLY A 56 -11.79 0.32 -5.78
N PRO A 57 -13.11 0.47 -5.91
CA PRO A 57 -13.88 1.71 -5.79
C PRO A 57 -14.04 2.19 -4.33
N LEU A 58 -13.86 3.49 -4.10
CA LEU A 58 -14.02 4.19 -2.82
C LEU A 58 -15.36 4.93 -2.78
N PRO A 59 -15.86 5.32 -1.58
CA PRO A 59 -17.03 6.17 -1.46
C PRO A 59 -16.88 7.45 -2.28
N ILE A 60 -17.94 7.80 -3.00
CA ILE A 60 -17.98 8.91 -3.93
C ILE A 60 -17.67 10.21 -3.18
N THR A 61 -16.60 10.88 -3.58
CA THR A 61 -16.25 12.21 -3.05
C THR A 61 -17.17 13.29 -3.63
N LYS A 62 -17.15 14.51 -3.07
CA LYS A 62 -17.91 15.66 -3.61
C LYS A 62 -17.65 15.91 -5.11
N ASN A 63 -16.44 15.58 -5.57
CA ASN A 63 -16.00 15.74 -6.96
C ASN A 63 -16.24 14.48 -7.82
N LYS A 64 -17.07 13.55 -7.33
CA LYS A 64 -17.41 12.26 -7.97
C LYS A 64 -16.25 11.28 -8.18
N ASN A 65 -15.04 11.58 -7.72
CA ASN A 65 -13.91 10.64 -7.80
C ASN A 65 -14.18 9.41 -6.94
N ILE A 66 -13.92 8.25 -7.53
CA ILE A 66 -14.17 6.91 -6.96
C ILE A 66 -12.91 6.04 -6.90
N TYR A 67 -11.83 6.45 -7.57
CA TYR A 67 -10.57 5.74 -7.56
C TYR A 67 -9.42 6.67 -7.14
N LEU A 68 -8.35 6.07 -6.64
CA LEU A 68 -7.09 6.75 -6.38
C LEU A 68 -6.00 6.11 -7.24
N LEU A 69 -5.33 6.92 -8.05
CA LEU A 69 -4.08 6.58 -8.71
C LEU A 69 -2.95 6.79 -7.71
N VAL A 70 -2.30 5.71 -7.32
CA VAL A 70 -1.16 5.71 -6.42
C VAL A 70 0.10 5.47 -7.23
N ILE A 71 1.07 6.36 -7.12
CA ILE A 71 2.38 6.25 -7.79
C ILE A 71 3.45 6.21 -6.69
N GLY A 72 4.25 5.15 -6.65
CA GLY A 72 5.29 4.96 -5.63
C GLY A 72 6.66 4.74 -6.24
N ASP A 73 7.71 5.33 -5.69
CA ASP A 73 9.10 5.05 -6.08
C ASP A 73 9.68 3.94 -5.21
N TYR A 74 10.29 2.92 -5.83
CA TYR A 74 10.83 1.78 -5.09
C TYR A 74 12.08 2.12 -4.27
N PHE A 75 12.89 3.09 -4.72
CA PHE A 75 14.15 3.43 -4.06
C PHE A 75 13.91 4.26 -2.80
N THR A 76 13.24 5.40 -2.96
CA THR A 76 13.00 6.34 -1.88
C THR A 76 11.79 5.96 -1.02
N ARG A 77 10.95 5.01 -1.47
CA ARG A 77 9.62 4.75 -0.89
C ARG A 77 8.72 5.99 -0.91
N TRP A 78 9.00 6.96 -1.78
CA TRP A 78 8.10 8.09 -2.03
C TRP A 78 6.79 7.59 -2.61
N MET A 79 5.70 8.26 -2.29
CA MET A 79 4.39 7.94 -2.85
C MET A 79 3.61 9.20 -3.12
N GLU A 80 2.96 9.31 -4.27
CA GLU A 80 1.96 10.30 -4.63
C GLU A 80 0.60 9.64 -4.88
N ILE A 81 -0.48 10.35 -4.56
CA ILE A 81 -1.85 9.86 -4.71
C ILE A 81 -2.68 10.92 -5.42
N TYR A 82 -3.30 10.53 -6.53
CA TYR A 82 -4.15 11.39 -7.35
C TYR A 82 -5.56 10.82 -7.44
N PRO A 83 -6.61 11.60 -7.16
CA PRO A 83 -7.98 11.13 -7.29
C PRO A 83 -8.40 11.08 -8.77
N ILE A 84 -9.00 9.97 -9.20
CA ILE A 84 -9.50 9.77 -10.57
C ILE A 84 -10.95 9.28 -10.57
N LEU A 85 -11.69 9.64 -11.62
CA LEU A 85 -13.08 9.23 -11.82
C LEU A 85 -13.18 7.85 -12.46
N HIS A 86 -12.29 7.53 -13.41
CA HIS A 86 -12.32 6.28 -14.16
C HIS A 86 -10.92 5.69 -14.27
N GLN A 87 -10.83 4.36 -14.32
CA GLN A 87 -9.59 3.59 -14.48
C GLN A 87 -9.11 3.50 -15.95
N ASN A 88 -9.51 4.44 -16.80
CA ASN A 88 -9.15 4.40 -18.22
C ASN A 88 -7.66 4.72 -18.38
N ALA A 89 -6.99 3.96 -19.25
CA ALA A 89 -5.57 4.12 -19.51
C ALA A 89 -5.21 5.56 -19.95
N ASP A 90 -6.06 6.19 -20.76
CA ASP A 90 -5.84 7.55 -21.26
C ASP A 90 -5.80 8.57 -20.12
N ILE A 91 -6.75 8.48 -19.17
CA ILE A 91 -6.85 9.37 -18.01
C ILE A 91 -5.65 9.16 -17.08
N ILE A 92 -5.24 7.90 -16.89
CA ILE A 92 -4.09 7.56 -16.06
C ILE A 92 -2.80 8.10 -16.69
N ALA A 93 -2.61 7.92 -18.00
CA ALA A 93 -1.45 8.42 -18.72
C ALA A 93 -1.39 9.96 -18.68
N GLU A 94 -2.53 10.63 -18.91
CA GLU A 94 -2.63 12.09 -18.82
C GLU A 94 -2.24 12.57 -17.42
N LYS A 95 -2.82 11.99 -16.36
CA LYS A 95 -2.51 12.35 -14.98
C LYS A 95 -1.06 12.05 -14.61
N LEU A 96 -0.53 10.92 -15.04
CA LEU A 96 0.87 10.57 -14.82
C LEU A 96 1.81 11.60 -15.45
N VAL A 97 1.56 11.99 -16.70
CA VAL A 97 2.43 12.93 -17.41
C VAL A 97 2.31 14.35 -16.84
N GLN A 98 1.08 14.84 -16.68
CA GLN A 98 0.83 16.23 -16.30
C GLN A 98 1.13 16.53 -14.83
N GLU A 99 0.91 15.57 -13.93
CA GLU A 99 1.04 15.82 -12.49
C GLU A 99 2.37 15.27 -11.95
N PHE A 100 2.68 14.01 -12.27
CA PHE A 100 3.83 13.32 -11.68
C PHE A 100 5.12 13.59 -12.47
N ILE A 101 5.14 13.28 -13.77
CA ILE A 101 6.35 13.43 -14.60
C ILE A 101 6.75 14.89 -14.73
N ALA A 102 5.78 15.80 -14.87
CA ALA A 102 6.04 17.24 -14.90
C ALA A 102 6.68 17.78 -13.61
N SER A 103 6.42 17.15 -12.46
CA SER A 103 6.93 17.60 -11.15
C SER A 103 8.24 16.93 -10.76
N PHE A 104 8.37 15.62 -11.00
CA PHE A 104 9.47 14.79 -10.48
C PHE A 104 10.44 14.30 -11.56
N GLY A 105 10.06 14.39 -12.84
CA GLY A 105 10.84 13.89 -13.97
C GLY A 105 10.37 12.52 -14.47
N THR A 106 11.08 12.00 -15.48
CA THR A 106 10.70 10.76 -16.18
C THR A 106 11.35 9.55 -15.52
N PRO A 107 10.58 8.52 -15.13
CA PRO A 107 11.14 7.30 -14.57
C PRO A 107 11.82 6.44 -15.65
N LEU A 108 12.82 5.64 -15.26
CA LEU A 108 13.48 4.70 -16.17
C LEU A 108 12.61 3.46 -16.47
N GLU A 109 11.88 2.97 -15.47
CA GLU A 109 11.00 1.81 -15.59
C GLU A 109 9.68 2.04 -14.82
N ILE A 110 8.56 1.68 -15.45
CA ILE A 110 7.24 1.71 -14.84
C ILE A 110 6.77 0.29 -14.61
N HIS A 111 6.48 -0.04 -13.36
CA HIS A 111 5.90 -1.30 -12.96
C HIS A 111 4.44 -1.11 -12.58
N THR A 112 3.57 -1.94 -13.15
CA THR A 112 2.13 -1.95 -12.84
C THR A 112 1.79 -3.30 -12.22
N ASP A 113 2.00 -3.44 -10.91
CA ASP A 113 1.58 -4.62 -10.16
C ASP A 113 0.24 -4.39 -9.48
N GLN A 114 -0.68 -5.35 -9.66
CA GLN A 114 -1.95 -5.35 -8.93
C GLN A 114 -1.72 -5.77 -7.47
N GLY A 115 -1.28 -4.80 -6.66
CA GLY A 115 -1.56 -4.72 -5.22
C GLY A 115 -0.63 -5.47 -4.27
N ARG A 116 0.10 -4.70 -3.45
CA ARG A 116 -0.05 -4.74 -1.98
C ARG A 116 0.59 -3.50 -1.36
N ASN A 117 -0.26 -2.69 -0.73
CA ASN A 117 0.02 -1.68 0.28
C ASN A 117 1.46 -1.13 0.32
N PHE A 118 1.68 -0.05 -0.44
CA PHE A 118 2.72 0.89 -0.05
C PHE A 118 2.15 1.76 1.08
N GLU A 119 2.94 2.06 2.12
CA GLU A 119 2.52 2.94 3.23
C GLU A 119 2.89 4.40 2.94
N THR A 120 1.94 5.31 3.14
CA THR A 120 2.03 6.75 2.84
C THR A 120 2.77 7.58 3.89
N ALA A 121 2.86 7.10 5.13
CA ALA A 121 3.37 7.87 6.27
C ALA A 121 4.90 8.03 6.29
N TYR A 122 5.60 7.54 5.27
CA TYR A 122 7.06 7.41 5.28
C TYR A 122 7.83 8.64 4.78
N ARG A 123 7.14 9.62 4.16
CA ARG A 123 7.79 10.73 3.42
C ARG A 123 8.81 11.54 4.23
N SER A 124 8.61 11.68 5.54
CA SER A 124 9.48 12.44 6.45
C SER A 124 10.38 11.58 7.35
N SER A 125 10.27 10.26 7.26
CA SER A 125 11.05 9.35 8.09
C SER A 125 12.35 8.97 7.35
N PRO A 126 13.52 8.98 8.01
CA PRO A 126 14.77 8.61 7.37
C PRO A 126 14.78 7.13 6.98
N HIS A 127 15.30 6.83 5.79
CA HIS A 127 15.31 5.46 5.27
C HIS A 127 16.45 4.62 5.87
N PRO A 128 16.20 3.41 6.43
CA PRO A 128 17.22 2.60 7.09
C PRO A 128 18.46 2.31 6.24
N ALA A 129 18.29 2.19 4.91
CA ALA A 129 19.39 1.89 4.01
C ALA A 129 20.22 3.12 3.60
N THR A 130 19.66 4.33 3.64
CA THR A 130 20.32 5.54 3.12
C THR A 130 20.53 6.63 4.17
N GLY A 131 19.86 6.54 5.33
CA GLY A 131 19.90 7.53 6.40
C GLY A 131 19.16 8.84 6.12
N HIS A 132 18.62 9.03 4.91
CA HIS A 132 17.99 10.28 4.47
C HIS A 132 16.48 10.11 4.29
N THR A 133 15.74 11.21 4.45
CA THR A 133 14.29 11.20 4.22
C THR A 133 13.96 11.12 2.73
N PRO A 134 12.83 10.49 2.35
CA PRO A 134 12.35 10.49 0.97
C PRO A 134 12.24 11.90 0.37
N ASN A 135 11.80 12.90 1.16
CA ASN A 135 11.77 14.31 0.76
C ASN A 135 13.13 14.82 0.30
N PHE A 136 14.16 14.58 1.11
CA PHE A 136 15.53 14.98 0.77
C PHE A 136 16.02 14.27 -0.49
N MET A 137 15.76 12.96 -0.61
CA MET A 137 16.19 12.16 -1.77
C MET A 137 15.48 12.56 -3.07
N MET A 138 14.22 12.97 -3.01
CA MET A 138 13.44 13.33 -4.20
C MET A 138 13.57 14.80 -4.60
N LEU A 139 13.57 15.71 -3.62
CA LEU A 139 13.44 17.15 -3.87
C LEU A 139 14.68 17.95 -3.45
N GLY A 140 15.70 17.29 -2.89
CA GLY A 140 16.90 17.92 -2.37
C GLY A 140 16.67 18.84 -1.17
N ARG A 141 15.49 18.76 -0.54
CA ARG A 141 15.05 19.65 0.54
C ARG A 141 14.36 18.86 1.63
N GLU A 142 14.70 19.12 2.89
CA GLU A 142 13.95 18.61 4.03
C GLU A 142 12.75 19.50 4.32
N ILE A 143 11.60 18.89 4.59
CA ILE A 143 10.42 19.62 5.05
C ILE A 143 10.56 19.75 6.57
N ASN A 144 10.80 20.97 7.06
CA ASN A 144 10.68 21.27 8.48
C ASN A 144 9.20 21.14 8.86
N ILE A 145 8.84 19.98 9.39
CA ILE A 145 7.50 19.73 9.92
C ILE A 145 7.32 20.66 11.12
N SER A 146 6.23 21.45 11.16
CA SER A 146 5.93 22.29 12.32
C SER A 146 5.92 21.43 13.59
N SER A 147 6.51 21.93 14.68
CA SER A 147 6.63 21.24 15.96
C SER A 147 5.27 20.75 16.51
N SER A 148 4.17 21.38 16.11
CA SER A 148 2.79 20.99 16.43
C SER A 148 2.36 19.63 15.88
N ILE A 149 3.06 19.06 14.89
CA ILE A 149 2.82 17.72 14.36
C ILE A 149 3.75 16.70 15.04
N LEU A 150 4.97 17.12 15.40
CA LEU A 150 5.96 16.26 16.05
C LEU A 150 5.63 16.00 17.52
N PHE A 151 5.10 17.03 18.19
CA PHE A 151 4.59 16.95 19.55
C PHE A 151 3.07 16.96 19.47
N PRO A 152 2.38 15.81 19.65
CA PRO A 152 0.94 15.86 19.81
C PRO A 152 0.63 16.81 20.95
N PHE A 153 -0.34 17.70 20.75
CA PHE A 153 -0.84 18.54 21.84
C PHE A 153 -1.11 17.62 23.04
N PRO A 154 -0.62 17.98 24.24
CA PRO A 154 -0.94 17.20 25.42
C PRO A 154 -2.47 17.03 25.43
N LYS A 155 -2.93 15.78 25.47
CA LYS A 155 -4.37 15.49 25.60
C LYS A 155 -4.87 16.40 26.71
N GLU A 156 -5.85 17.25 26.42
CA GLU A 156 -6.58 18.01 27.44
C GLU A 156 -6.98 16.99 28.50
N LYS A 157 -6.22 16.97 29.60
CA LYS A 157 -6.75 16.53 30.87
C LYS A 157 -7.71 17.64 31.22
N ASP A 158 -8.95 17.29 31.51
CA ASP A 158 -10.01 18.19 31.96
C ASP A 158 -9.50 19.07 33.11
N TYR A 159 -8.90 20.21 32.78
CA TYR A 159 -8.60 21.27 33.74
C TYR A 159 -9.85 22.12 33.79
N ASN A 160 -10.80 21.68 34.61
CA ASN A 160 -12.00 22.42 34.98
C ASN A 160 -11.58 23.60 35.90
N ILE A 161 -10.86 24.58 35.35
CA ILE A 161 -10.31 25.71 36.10
C ILE A 161 -10.94 27.05 35.69
N GLU A 162 -11.75 27.11 34.62
CA GLU A 162 -12.39 28.38 34.22
C GLU A 162 -13.76 28.68 34.87
N ASP A 163 -14.36 27.74 35.61
CA ASP A 163 -15.68 27.97 36.23
C ASP A 163 -15.67 28.57 37.65
N GLN A 164 -14.48 28.86 38.23
CA GLN A 164 -14.40 29.49 39.56
C GLN A 164 -14.15 31.00 39.57
N TYR A 165 -13.76 31.62 38.45
CA TYR A 165 -13.46 33.06 38.43
C TYR A 165 -14.64 33.94 37.99
N ILE A 166 -15.67 33.35 37.38
CA ILE A 166 -16.83 34.09 36.86
C ILE A 166 -17.95 34.22 37.90
N THR A 167 -17.98 33.36 38.94
CA THR A 167 -19.04 33.38 39.96
C THR A 167 -18.83 34.39 41.09
N GLU A 168 -17.60 34.88 41.30
CA GLU A 168 -17.30 35.91 42.32
C GLU A 168 -17.51 37.36 41.85
N ILE A 169 -17.73 37.59 40.54
CA ILE A 169 -17.96 38.95 39.99
C ILE A 169 -19.47 39.25 39.83
N THR A 170 -20.33 38.23 39.97
CA THR A 170 -21.79 38.39 39.92
C THR A 170 -22.48 37.84 41.17
N SER A 171 -21.95 38.16 42.35
CA SER A 171 -22.62 37.98 43.66
C SER A 171 -22.63 39.29 44.43
#